data_AF-A0A537CA45-F1
#
_entry.id   AF-A0A537CA45-F1
#
_cell.length_a   1.000
_cell.length_b   1.000
_cell.length_c   1.000
_cell.angle_alpha   90.00
_cell.angle_beta   90.00
_cell.angle_gamma   90.00
#
_symmetry.space_group_name_H-M   'P 1'
#
loop_
_entity.id
_entity.type
_entity.pdbx_description
1 polymer ?
#
loop_
_entity_poly.entity_id
_entity_poly.type
_entity_poly.pdbx_seq_one_letter_code
_entity_poly.pdbx_strand_id
1 'polypeptide(L)'
;DVLVASPELHLPVGRPVKALLRSIDVLHDFAVPQFRAKMDLVPGLVTYIWFTPTRTGKFDLLCNELCGIGHFVMRGKVVVEEEREFQAWLSSYPTFAQTSAQAPGNAAAGKPLYAVCAACHGLQAEGNPALNAPKLSGQGDWYLKRQLKY
;
A
#
# COMPACT_ATOMS: atom_id res chain seq x y z
N ASP A 1 -0.20 2.66 15.00
CA ASP A 1 -0.27 3.55 13.81
C ASP A 1 0.93 3.31 12.88
N VAL A 2 1.28 2.05 12.60
CA VAL A 2 2.39 1.70 11.71
C VAL A 2 1.81 1.36 10.33
N LEU A 3 2.39 1.91 9.26
CA LEU A 3 2.01 1.58 7.90
C LEU A 3 3.02 0.62 7.29
N VAL A 4 2.55 -0.57 6.92
CA VAL A 4 3.36 -1.61 6.30
C VAL A 4 2.86 -1.82 4.87
N ALA A 5 3.72 -1.54 3.89
CA ALA A 5 3.48 -1.83 2.49
C ALA A 5 4.26 -3.09 2.09
N SER A 6 3.71 -4.26 2.40
CA SER A 6 4.35 -5.56 2.19
C SER A 6 3.33 -6.62 1.75
N PRO A 7 3.71 -7.61 0.92
CA PRO A 7 2.90 -8.80 0.66
C PRO A 7 2.93 -9.81 1.83
N GLU A 8 3.66 -9.53 2.92
CA GLU A 8 3.74 -10.37 4.11
C GLU A 8 2.98 -9.74 5.29
N LEU A 9 2.08 -10.53 5.88
CA LEU A 9 1.36 -10.21 7.12
C LEU A 9 2.02 -10.95 8.29
N HIS A 10 2.65 -10.21 9.20
CA HIS A 10 3.26 -10.77 10.39
C HIS A 10 2.30 -10.73 11.58
N LEU A 11 2.23 -11.81 12.35
CA LEU A 11 1.32 -11.96 13.50
C LEU A 11 2.02 -12.68 14.66
N PRO A 12 1.82 -12.25 15.91
CA PRO A 12 2.30 -12.99 17.07
C PRO A 12 1.43 -14.24 17.34
N VAL A 13 2.08 -15.36 17.67
CA VAL A 13 1.41 -16.61 18.04
C VAL A 13 0.58 -16.46 19.32
N GLY A 14 -0.58 -17.11 19.39
CA GLY A 14 -1.45 -17.14 20.57
C GLY A 14 -2.25 -15.87 20.82
N ARG A 15 -2.13 -14.85 19.97
CA ARG A 15 -2.83 -13.56 20.12
C ARG A 15 -4.06 -13.50 19.21
N PRO A 16 -5.26 -13.22 19.71
CA PRO A 16 -6.44 -13.02 18.87
C PRO A 16 -6.26 -11.80 17.95
N VAL A 17 -6.61 -11.97 16.68
CA VAL A 17 -6.46 -10.95 15.63
C VAL A 17 -7.83 -10.64 15.03
N LYS A 18 -8.14 -9.33 14.90
CA LYS A 18 -9.19 -8.83 14.01
C LYS A 18 -8.54 -8.29 12.75
N ALA A 19 -8.66 -9.00 11.63
CA ALA A 19 -8.27 -8.46 10.35
C ALA A 19 -9.41 -7.60 9.79
N LEU A 20 -9.14 -6.32 9.54
CA LEU A 20 -10.03 -5.43 8.79
C LEU A 20 -9.52 -5.37 7.35
N LEU A 21 -10.39 -5.70 6.41
CA LEU A 21 -10.01 -5.97 5.03
C LEU A 21 -10.84 -5.08 4.10
N ARG A 22 -10.19 -4.53 3.07
CA ARG A 22 -10.84 -3.70 2.04
C ARG A 22 -10.11 -3.84 0.73
N SER A 23 -10.85 -3.79 -0.37
CA SER A 23 -10.26 -3.65 -1.71
C SER A 23 -10.23 -2.19 -2.16
N ILE A 24 -9.25 -1.85 -2.99
CA ILE A 24 -9.12 -0.53 -3.64
C ILE A 24 -9.54 -0.54 -5.11
N ASP A 25 -9.84 -1.72 -5.67
CA ASP A 25 -10.15 -1.92 -7.09
C ASP A 25 -11.34 -2.86 -7.30
N VAL A 26 -11.14 -4.18 -7.30
CA VAL A 26 -12.14 -5.23 -7.57
C VAL A 26 -12.31 -6.16 -6.39
N LEU A 27 -13.20 -7.16 -6.50
CA LEU A 27 -13.30 -8.20 -5.47
C LEU A 27 -12.00 -9.01 -5.38
N HIS A 28 -11.54 -9.25 -4.14
CA HIS A 28 -10.49 -10.21 -3.82
C HIS A 28 -10.96 -11.08 -2.65
N ASP A 29 -10.16 -12.06 -2.22
CA ASP A 29 -10.40 -12.84 -1.01
C ASP A 29 -9.08 -13.00 -0.25
N PHE A 30 -9.12 -12.82 1.06
CA PHE A 30 -8.02 -13.16 1.96
C PHE A 30 -8.22 -14.61 2.39
N ALA A 31 -7.43 -15.56 1.86
CA ALA A 31 -7.50 -16.96 2.27
C ALA A 31 -6.16 -17.47 2.81
N VAL A 32 -6.22 -18.07 4.00
CA VAL A 32 -5.12 -18.86 4.58
C VAL A 32 -5.63 -20.27 4.83
N PRO A 33 -5.41 -21.23 3.91
CA PRO A 33 -6.02 -22.56 3.97
C PRO A 33 -5.74 -23.31 5.27
N GLN A 34 -4.50 -23.22 5.79
CA GLN A 34 -4.08 -23.88 7.02
C GLN A 34 -4.83 -23.35 8.25
N PHE A 35 -5.33 -22.11 8.19
CA PHE A 35 -6.12 -21.51 9.27
C PHE A 35 -7.61 -21.79 9.10
N ARG A 36 -8.01 -22.32 7.93
CA ARG A 36 -9.41 -22.41 7.47
C ARG A 36 -10.13 -21.06 7.57
N ALA A 37 -9.38 -19.99 7.34
CA ALA A 37 -9.85 -18.62 7.39
C ALA A 37 -9.91 -18.08 5.96
N LYS A 38 -11.08 -17.60 5.55
CA LYS A 38 -11.26 -16.84 4.32
C LYS A 38 -12.23 -15.68 4.50
N MET A 39 -12.00 -14.56 3.83
CA MET A 39 -12.93 -13.43 3.82
C MET A 39 -12.75 -12.56 2.58
N ASP A 40 -13.84 -12.24 1.92
CA ASP A 40 -13.84 -11.43 0.70
C ASP A 40 -13.49 -9.96 1.01
N LEU A 41 -12.70 -9.34 0.14
CA LEU A 41 -12.38 -7.91 0.15
C LEU A 41 -13.29 -7.23 -0.88
N VAL A 42 -14.25 -6.46 -0.39
CA VAL A 42 -15.26 -5.83 -1.23
C VAL A 42 -14.96 -4.34 -1.43
N PRO A 43 -14.83 -3.83 -2.66
CA PRO A 43 -14.67 -2.40 -2.90
C PRO A 43 -15.80 -1.58 -2.25
N GLY A 44 -15.42 -0.54 -1.50
CA GLY A 44 -16.37 0.33 -0.80
C GLY A 44 -16.87 -0.17 0.56
N LEU A 45 -16.51 -1.38 0.98
CA LEU A 45 -16.84 -1.94 2.30
C LEU A 45 -15.58 -2.34 3.07
N VAL A 46 -15.67 -2.29 4.40
CA VAL A 46 -14.67 -2.90 5.28
C VAL A 46 -15.25 -4.21 5.81
N THR A 47 -14.75 -5.33 5.28
CA THR A 47 -15.04 -6.65 5.80
C THR A 47 -14.09 -7.01 6.93
N TYR A 48 -14.43 -8.01 7.74
CA TYR A 48 -13.57 -8.44 8.83
C TYR A 48 -13.62 -9.94 9.07
N ILE A 49 -12.51 -10.49 9.56
CA ILE A 49 -12.40 -11.85 10.06
C ILE A 49 -11.62 -11.86 11.36
N TRP A 50 -11.97 -12.79 12.24
CA TRP A 50 -11.27 -13.01 13.50
C TRP A 50 -10.68 -14.40 13.54
N PHE A 51 -9.43 -14.50 13.97
CA PHE A 51 -8.75 -15.78 14.19
C PHE A 51 -7.62 -15.61 15.20
N THR A 52 -7.18 -16.72 15.77
CA THR A 52 -6.02 -16.77 16.66
C THR A 52 -5.00 -17.73 16.05
N PRO A 53 -3.83 -17.25 15.57
CA PRO A 53 -2.80 -18.14 15.06
C PRO A 53 -2.21 -18.95 16.22
N THR A 54 -2.27 -20.27 16.15
CA THR A 54 -1.86 -21.17 17.24
C THR A 54 -0.51 -21.84 17.02
N ARG A 55 0.11 -21.65 15.86
CA ARG A 55 1.37 -22.29 15.50
C ARG A 55 2.24 -21.34 14.69
N THR A 56 3.51 -21.22 15.06
CA THR A 56 4.51 -20.44 14.32
C THR A 56 4.79 -21.06 12.95
N GLY A 57 5.23 -20.23 12.01
CA GLY A 57 5.58 -20.65 10.66
C GLY A 57 5.19 -19.63 9.58
N LYS A 58 5.51 -19.96 8.33
CA LYS A 58 5.10 -19.18 7.15
C LYS A 58 4.00 -19.92 6.41
N PHE A 59 2.89 -19.24 6.17
CA PHE A 59 1.69 -19.79 5.53
C PHE A 59 1.38 -19.01 4.27
N ASP A 60 0.85 -19.69 3.25
CA ASP A 60 0.41 -19.03 2.03
C ASP A 60 -0.83 -18.18 2.30
N LEU A 61 -0.77 -16.92 1.87
CA LEU A 61 -1.94 -16.07 1.70
C LEU A 61 -2.31 -16.07 0.22
N LEU A 62 -3.52 -16.51 -0.08
CA LEU A 62 -4.01 -16.70 -1.44
C LEU A 62 -5.21 -15.78 -1.70
N CYS A 63 -5.34 -15.31 -2.93
CA CYS A 63 -6.59 -14.77 -3.44
C CYS A 63 -7.47 -15.93 -3.95
N ASN A 64 -8.64 -16.14 -3.34
CA ASN A 64 -9.62 -17.17 -3.75
C ASN A 64 -10.86 -16.57 -4.45
N GLU A 65 -10.76 -15.34 -4.96
CA GLU A 65 -11.79 -14.67 -5.74
C GLU A 65 -11.18 -14.19 -7.06
N LEU A 66 -11.84 -14.45 -8.19
CA LEU A 66 -11.24 -14.19 -9.50
C LEU A 66 -11.11 -12.68 -9.73
N CYS A 67 -9.91 -12.15 -9.51
CA CYS A 67 -9.65 -10.72 -9.50
C CYS A 67 -9.00 -10.17 -10.79
N GLY A 68 -8.84 -11.01 -11.82
CA GLY A 68 -8.31 -10.64 -13.13
C GLY A 68 -7.22 -11.58 -13.65
N ILE A 69 -6.50 -11.14 -14.68
CA ILE A 69 -5.49 -11.95 -15.38
C ILE A 69 -4.38 -12.43 -14.44
N GLY A 70 -3.99 -11.60 -13.47
CA GLY A 70 -2.96 -11.92 -12.47
C GLY A 70 -3.45 -12.74 -11.27
N HIS A 71 -4.71 -13.20 -11.27
CA HIS A 71 -5.33 -13.85 -10.10
C HIS A 71 -4.47 -15.01 -9.54
N PHE A 72 -3.97 -15.89 -10.41
CA PHE A 72 -3.18 -17.05 -10.01
C PHE A 72 -1.81 -16.69 -9.40
N VAL A 73 -1.29 -15.48 -9.59
CA VAL A 73 -0.04 -15.02 -8.96
C VAL A 73 -0.26 -14.06 -7.81
N MET A 74 -1.52 -13.70 -7.52
CA MET A 74 -1.85 -12.85 -6.39
C MET A 74 -1.72 -13.62 -5.07
N ARG A 75 -0.50 -13.65 -4.56
CA ARG A 75 -0.09 -14.43 -3.39
C ARG A 75 0.72 -13.56 -2.43
N GLY A 76 0.57 -13.83 -1.15
CA GLY A 76 1.38 -13.26 -0.08
C GLY A 76 1.75 -14.34 0.94
N LYS A 77 2.24 -13.91 2.10
CA LYS A 77 2.51 -14.81 3.23
C LYS A 77 1.86 -14.29 4.50
N VAL A 78 1.40 -15.21 5.33
CA VAL A 78 1.21 -14.93 6.76
C VAL A 78 2.38 -15.54 7.53
N VAL A 79 3.12 -14.70 8.23
CA VAL A 79 4.26 -15.10 9.06
C VAL A 79 3.80 -15.05 10.51
N VAL A 80 3.71 -16.22 11.14
CA VAL A 80 3.39 -16.34 12.57
C VAL A 80 4.67 -16.58 13.33
N GLU A 81 4.96 -15.70 14.27
CA GLU A 81 6.22 -15.69 15.02
C GLU A 81 5.96 -15.45 16.51
N GLU A 82 7.02 -15.58 17.31
CA GLU A 82 6.97 -15.24 18.73
C GLU A 82 6.84 -13.72 18.91
N GLU A 83 6.23 -13.29 20.02
CA GLU A 83 5.97 -11.88 20.30
C GLU A 83 7.22 -11.01 20.19
N ARG A 84 8.37 -11.51 20.67
CA ARG A 84 9.65 -10.79 20.60
C ARG A 84 10.07 -10.48 19.16
N GLU A 85 9.99 -11.45 18.27
CA GLU A 85 10.38 -11.31 16.87
C GLU A 85 9.39 -10.38 16.15
N PHE A 86 8.09 -10.54 16.43
CA PHE A 86 7.05 -9.68 15.87
C PHE A 86 7.27 -8.21 16.24
N GLN A 87 7.59 -7.92 17.51
CA GLN A 87 7.88 -6.56 17.96
C GLN A 87 9.17 -6.01 17.35
N ALA A 88 10.21 -6.84 17.20
CA ALA A 88 11.45 -6.45 16.52
C ALA A 88 11.17 -6.07 15.05
N TRP A 89 10.42 -6.91 14.32
CA TRP A 89 9.97 -6.61 12.97
C TRP A 89 9.13 -5.34 12.90
N LEU A 90 8.13 -5.18 13.78
CA LEU A 90 7.23 -4.03 13.77
C LEU A 90 7.98 -2.72 14.02
N SER A 91 8.98 -2.75 14.93
CA SER A 91 9.82 -1.59 15.27
C SER A 91 10.72 -1.10 14.13
N SER A 92 10.92 -1.90 13.08
CA SER A 92 11.70 -1.52 11.90
C SER A 92 10.96 -0.56 10.96
N TYR A 93 9.63 -0.42 11.11
CA TYR A 93 8.80 0.42 10.27
C TYR A 93 8.51 1.78 10.92
N PRO A 94 8.44 2.86 10.12
CA PRO A 94 8.07 4.16 10.62
C PRO A 94 6.58 4.18 11.02
N THR A 95 6.27 4.99 12.03
CA THR A 95 4.88 5.32 12.34
C THR A 95 4.26 6.18 11.24
N PHE A 96 2.93 6.28 11.24
CA PHE A 96 2.20 7.18 10.37
C PHE A 96 2.62 8.63 10.59
N ALA A 97 2.84 9.03 11.85
CA ALA A 97 3.32 10.37 12.18
C ALA A 97 4.72 10.62 11.58
N GLN A 98 5.64 9.66 11.68
CA GLN A 98 6.97 9.77 11.08
C GLN A 98 6.92 9.80 9.54
N THR A 99 6.03 9.02 8.94
CA THR A 99 5.84 8.98 7.48
C THR A 99 5.16 10.26 6.96
N SER A 100 4.24 10.82 7.73
CA SER A 100 3.53 12.07 7.40
C SER A 100 4.38 13.30 7.68
N ALA A 101 5.37 13.20 8.56
CA ALA A 101 6.36 14.24 8.83
C ALA A 101 7.41 14.36 7.71
N GLN A 102 7.06 14.05 6.46
CA GLN A 102 7.88 14.46 5.33
C GLN A 102 8.06 15.97 5.40
N ALA A 103 9.31 16.42 5.40
CA ALA A 103 9.62 17.84 5.33
C ALA A 103 8.83 18.44 4.15
N PRO A 104 8.14 19.58 4.35
CA PRO A 104 7.42 20.22 3.27
C PRO A 104 8.38 20.43 2.10
N GLY A 105 7.88 20.20 0.88
CA GLY A 105 8.67 20.43 -0.32
C GLY A 105 9.23 21.85 -0.31
N ASN A 106 10.51 22.01 -0.65
CA ASN A 106 11.13 23.32 -0.70
C ASN A 106 10.86 23.96 -2.07
N ALA A 107 9.84 24.83 -2.15
CA ALA A 107 9.47 25.51 -3.40
C ALA A 107 10.62 26.36 -3.96
N ALA A 108 11.45 26.97 -3.11
CA ALA A 108 12.59 27.77 -3.55
C ALA A 108 13.67 26.89 -4.19
N ALA A 109 13.96 25.73 -3.61
CA ALA A 109 14.88 24.75 -4.19
C ALA A 109 14.31 24.07 -5.44
N GLY A 110 13.00 23.87 -5.50
CA GLY A 110 12.31 23.26 -6.65
C GLY A 110 12.15 24.19 -7.85
N LYS A 111 12.02 25.50 -7.64
CA LYS A 111 11.83 26.50 -8.71
C LYS A 111 12.89 26.44 -9.83
N PRO A 112 14.20 26.36 -9.56
CA PRO A 112 15.20 26.22 -10.63
C PRO A 112 15.11 24.85 -11.34
N LEU A 113 14.75 23.78 -10.61
CA LEU A 113 14.58 22.44 -11.19
C LEU A 113 13.38 22.35 -12.16
N TYR A 114 12.34 23.17 -11.91
CA TYR A 114 11.15 23.23 -12.77
C TYR A 114 11.44 23.74 -14.20
N ALA A 115 12.58 24.40 -14.44
CA ALA A 115 12.93 24.93 -15.76
C ALA A 115 12.92 23.86 -16.87
N VAL A 116 13.29 22.62 -16.54
CA VAL A 116 13.24 21.50 -17.49
C VAL A 116 11.80 21.13 -17.82
N CYS A 117 10.91 21.12 -16.83
CA CYS A 117 9.49 20.81 -17.00
C CYS A 117 8.77 21.90 -17.80
N ALA A 118 9.17 23.15 -17.61
CA ALA A 118 8.54 24.32 -18.23
C ALA A 118 8.61 24.30 -19.77
N ALA A 119 9.62 23.65 -20.34
CA ALA A 119 9.78 23.50 -21.79
C ALA A 119 8.55 22.84 -22.45
N CYS A 120 7.91 21.89 -21.75
CA CYS A 120 6.70 21.22 -22.23
C CYS A 120 5.45 21.73 -21.52
N HIS A 121 5.49 21.94 -20.21
CA HIS A 121 4.31 22.21 -19.39
C HIS A 121 3.99 23.70 -19.19
N GLY A 122 4.77 24.59 -19.78
CA GLY A 122 4.60 26.04 -19.62
C GLY A 122 5.23 26.58 -18.34
N LEU A 123 5.45 27.89 -18.30
CA LEU A 123 6.14 28.57 -17.19
C LEU A 123 5.31 28.56 -15.90
N GLN A 124 3.99 28.50 -16.00
CA GLN A 124 3.04 28.42 -14.90
C GLN A 124 2.44 27.03 -14.74
N ALA A 125 3.04 26.01 -15.36
CA ALA A 125 2.51 24.65 -15.37
C ALA A 125 1.09 24.55 -15.94
N GLU A 126 0.71 25.47 -16.83
CA GLU A 126 -0.60 25.57 -17.46
C GLU A 126 -0.86 24.47 -18.50
N GLY A 127 0.18 23.74 -18.92
CA GLY A 127 0.14 22.76 -19.99
C GLY A 127 0.33 23.38 -21.37
N ASN A 128 0.58 22.54 -22.37
CA ASN A 128 0.72 22.98 -23.76
C ASN A 128 -0.01 22.01 -24.69
N PRO A 129 -1.20 22.38 -25.22
CA PRO A 129 -1.96 21.56 -26.15
C PRO A 129 -1.18 21.19 -27.42
N ALA A 130 -0.32 22.08 -27.93
CA ALA A 130 0.45 21.81 -29.16
C ALA A 130 1.49 20.69 -28.97
N LEU A 131 1.94 20.47 -27.73
CA LEU A 131 2.87 19.40 -27.37
C LEU A 131 2.15 18.19 -26.72
N ASN A 132 0.82 18.20 -26.66
CA ASN A 132 0.03 17.27 -25.84
C ASN A 132 0.50 17.19 -24.38
N ALA A 133 1.09 18.27 -23.87
CA ALA A 133 1.60 18.33 -22.50
C ALA A 133 0.48 18.73 -21.54
N PRO A 134 0.12 17.89 -20.55
CA PRO A 134 -0.97 18.20 -19.62
C PRO A 134 -0.60 19.34 -18.66
N LYS A 135 -1.63 19.97 -18.09
CA LYS A 135 -1.50 20.95 -17.01
C LYS A 135 -1.01 20.28 -15.72
N LEU A 136 0.05 20.80 -15.12
CA LEU A 136 0.55 20.32 -13.81
C LEU A 136 0.08 21.21 -12.65
N SER A 137 -0.25 22.48 -12.89
CA SER A 137 -0.74 23.36 -11.84
C SER A 137 -2.09 22.90 -11.31
N GLY A 138 -2.21 22.87 -9.97
CA GLY A 138 -3.40 22.37 -9.27
C GLY A 138 -3.43 20.85 -9.08
N GLN A 139 -2.45 20.10 -9.60
CA GLN A 139 -2.35 18.67 -9.32
C GLN A 139 -1.80 18.40 -7.92
N GLY A 140 -2.25 17.32 -7.29
CA GLY A 140 -1.75 16.88 -5.99
C GLY A 140 -0.29 16.41 -6.07
N ASP A 141 0.49 16.67 -5.01
CA ASP A 141 1.90 16.27 -4.95
C ASP A 141 2.07 14.75 -5.07
N TRP A 142 1.18 13.96 -4.46
CA TRP A 142 1.14 12.50 -4.58
C TRP A 142 0.96 12.03 -6.02
N TYR A 143 0.15 12.75 -6.81
CA TYR A 143 -0.12 12.39 -8.20
C TYR A 143 1.09 12.69 -9.07
N LEU A 144 1.68 13.89 -8.93
CA LEU A 144 2.89 14.29 -9.66
C LEU A 144 4.08 13.38 -9.31
N LYS A 145 4.30 13.09 -8.02
CA LYS A 145 5.33 12.13 -7.56
C LYS A 145 5.13 10.74 -8.18
N ARG A 146 3.89 10.29 -8.32
CA ARG A 146 3.58 9.01 -8.96
C ARG A 146 3.93 9.02 -10.44
N GLN A 147 3.58 10.07 -11.19
CA GLN A 147 3.91 10.18 -12.63
C GLN A 147 5.42 10.27 -12.90
N LEU A 148 6.24 10.64 -11.92
CA LEU A 148 7.70 10.68 -12.06
C LEU A 148 8.40 9.35 -11.74
N LYS A 149 7.71 8.43 -11.05
CA LYS A 149 8.28 7.15 -10.59
C LYS A 149 7.97 5.97 -11.51
N TYR A 150 6.99 6.12 -12.39
CA TYR A 150 6.56 5.13 -13.40
C TYR A 150 6.77 5.73 -14.78
#